data_AF-A0A3B9DHP2-F1
#
_entry.id   AF-A0A3B9DHP2-F1
#
_cell.length_a   1.000
_cell.length_b   1.000
_cell.length_c   1.000
_cell.angle_alpha   90.00
_cell.angle_beta   90.00
_cell.angle_gamma   90.00
#
_symmetry.space_group_name_H-M   'P 1'
#
loop_
_entity.id
_entity.type
_entity.pdbx_description
1 polymer ?
#
loop_
_entity_poly.entity_id
_entity_poly.type
_entity_poly.pdbx_seq_one_letter_code
_entity_poly.pdbx_strand_id
1 'polypeptide(L)'
;MDRILLSLTDIFAKGPDYVLNFKKPVLLGLAVISSFFLFSIISLTSFDLSTDSFLEEENPATVALDEFRRQFGGDDSVFIIYTPRDGNVFSSASLSTVQQITDDLTNWEDLDRDNYPDVDWEQLNHIRRVQSLANIRVQESVGDTLRS
;
A
#
# COMPACT_ATOMS: atom_id res chain seq x y z
N MET A 1 24.78 -0.77 46.95
CA MET A 1 23.56 -0.21 46.32
C MET A 1 23.47 1.30 46.50
N ASP A 2 23.73 1.81 47.71
CA ASP A 2 23.53 3.23 48.05
C ASP A 2 24.37 4.21 47.23
N ARG A 3 25.62 3.88 46.90
CA ARG A 3 26.48 4.76 46.09
C ARG A 3 25.96 4.96 44.66
N ILE A 4 25.31 3.96 44.08
CA ILE A 4 24.73 4.04 42.73
C ILE A 4 23.48 4.92 42.77
N LEU A 5 22.61 4.69 43.77
CA LEU A 5 21.40 5.50 43.96
C LEU A 5 21.73 6.97 44.27
N LEU A 6 22.75 7.22 45.07
CA LEU A 6 23.25 8.57 45.36
C LEU A 6 23.82 9.24 44.11
N SER A 7 24.60 8.51 43.30
CA SER A 7 25.13 9.05 42.04
C SER A 7 24.03 9.38 41.01
N LEU A 8 22.98 8.56 40.94
CA LEU A 8 21.82 8.83 40.09
C LEU A 8 21.08 10.07 40.59
N THR A 9 20.87 10.19 41.90
CA THR A 9 20.20 11.35 42.51
C THR A 9 20.97 12.64 42.23
N ASP A 10 22.30 12.63 42.32
CA ASP A 10 23.14 13.79 41.99
C ASP A 10 23.06 14.19 40.50
N ILE A 11 22.94 13.20 39.60
CA ILE A 11 22.78 13.45 38.16
C ILE A 11 21.41 14.07 37.88
N PHE A 12 20.34 13.51 38.44
CA PHE A 12 18.98 14.04 38.28
C PHE A 12 18.83 15.42 38.93
N ALA A 13 19.50 15.68 40.05
CA ALA A 13 19.49 16.98 40.71
C ALA A 13 20.17 18.07 39.86
N LYS A 14 21.26 17.74 39.15
CA LYS A 14 22.01 18.70 38.31
C LYS A 14 21.50 18.83 36.87
N GLY A 15 20.69 17.88 36.42
CA GLY A 15 20.12 17.86 35.06
C GLY A 15 19.35 19.14 34.70
N PRO A 16 18.37 19.59 35.52
CA PRO A 16 17.58 20.79 35.24
C PRO A 16 18.44 22.05 35.10
N ASP A 17 19.41 22.25 35.99
CA ASP A 17 20.30 23.41 35.94
C ASP A 17 21.17 23.40 34.68
N TYR A 18 21.65 22.24 34.26
CA TYR A 18 22.41 22.11 33.02
C TYR A 18 21.56 22.42 31.79
N VAL A 19 20.33 21.90 31.74
CA VAL A 19 19.37 22.16 30.66
C VAL A 19 18.99 23.63 30.58
N LEU A 20 18.78 24.31 31.72
CA LEU A 20 18.42 25.72 31.77
C LEU A 20 19.58 26.62 31.31
N ASN A 21 20.81 26.31 31.72
CA ASN A 21 22.01 27.04 31.31
C ASN A 21 22.32 26.88 29.81
N PHE A 22 22.04 25.70 29.24
CA PHE A 22 22.26 25.39 27.82
C PHE A 22 20.94 25.30 27.01
N LYS A 23 19.91 26.06 27.39
CA LYS A 23 18.56 25.93 26.81
C LYS A 23 18.50 26.00 25.29
N LYS A 24 19.28 26.88 24.65
CA LYS A 24 19.26 27.06 23.19
C LYS A 24 19.80 25.84 22.42
N PRO A 25 21.03 25.34 22.69
CA PRO A 25 21.52 24.14 22.03
C PRO A 25 20.72 22.90 22.40
N VAL A 26 20.19 22.80 23.63
CA VAL A 26 19.31 21.68 24.01
C VAL A 26 18.00 21.70 23.20
N LEU A 27 17.35 22.85 23.07
CA LEU A 27 16.14 22.99 22.25
C LEU A 27 16.42 22.74 20.76
N LEU A 28 17.55 23.22 20.24
CA LEU A 28 17.96 22.98 18.87
C LEU A 28 18.19 21.48 18.63
N GLY A 29 18.92 20.80 19.52
CA GLY A 29 19.16 19.37 19.46
C GLY A 29 17.85 18.58 19.51
N LEU A 30 16.96 18.92 20.44
CA LEU A 30 15.63 18.30 20.52
C LEU A 30 14.84 18.50 19.23
N ALA A 31 14.81 19.73 18.69
CA ALA A 31 14.08 20.03 17.46
C ALA A 31 14.63 19.25 16.26
N VAL A 32 15.96 19.15 16.12
CA VAL A 32 16.60 18.37 15.05
C VAL A 32 16.28 16.89 15.20
N ILE A 33 16.41 16.34 16.40
CA ILE A 33 16.11 14.92 16.68
C ILE A 33 14.63 14.63 16.42
N SER A 34 13.71 15.47 16.91
CA SER A 34 12.28 15.33 16.66
C SER A 34 11.96 15.42 15.16
N SER A 35 12.56 16.36 14.44
CA SER A 35 12.35 16.48 12.98
C SER A 35 12.87 15.25 12.24
N PHE A 36 14.02 14.70 12.65
CA PHE A 36 14.57 13.48 12.09
C PHE A 36 13.65 12.27 12.31
N PHE A 37 13.11 12.10 13.52
CA PHE A 37 12.15 11.02 13.79
C PHE A 37 10.83 11.21 13.03
N LEU A 38 10.30 12.43 12.96
CA LEU A 38 9.09 12.71 12.18
C LEU A 38 9.28 12.39 10.70
N PHE A 39 10.40 12.83 10.12
CA PHE A 39 10.75 12.49 8.74
C PHE A 39 10.85 10.97 8.56
N SER A 40 11.51 10.29 9.50
CA SER A 40 11.69 8.82 9.44
C SER A 40 10.37 8.06 9.51
N ILE A 41 9.42 8.49 10.36
CA ILE A 41 8.09 7.90 10.43
C ILE A 41 7.39 8.06 9.08
N ILE A 42 7.41 9.26 8.50
CA ILE A 42 6.73 9.54 7.23
C ILE A 42 7.36 8.77 6.06
N SER A 43 8.69 8.64 6.02
CA SER A 43 9.37 8.06 4.86
C SER A 43 9.67 6.57 4.95
N LEU A 44 9.73 5.97 6.16
CA LEU A 44 10.09 4.56 6.34
C LEU A 44 8.98 3.69 6.95
N THR A 45 7.90 4.26 7.47
CA THR A 45 6.84 3.45 8.10
C THR A 45 5.71 3.14 7.11
N SER A 46 5.44 1.85 6.90
CA SER A 46 4.22 1.36 6.27
C SER A 46 3.24 0.92 7.35
N PHE A 47 1.97 1.32 7.23
CA PHE A 47 0.89 0.86 8.10
C PHE A 47 0.01 -0.11 7.32
N ASP A 48 -0.05 -1.36 7.75
CA ASP A 48 -1.00 -2.35 7.22
C ASP A 48 -2.31 -2.28 8.01
N LEU A 49 -3.33 -1.66 7.40
CA LEU A 49 -4.67 -1.50 7.97
C LEU A 49 -5.68 -2.51 7.39
N SER A 50 -5.20 -3.58 6.76
CA SER A 50 -6.07 -4.67 6.32
C SER A 50 -6.77 -5.32 7.52
N THR A 51 -7.96 -5.88 7.32
CA THR A 51 -8.66 -6.58 8.41
C THR A 51 -7.87 -7.82 8.88
N ASP A 52 -7.15 -8.45 7.95
CA ASP A 52 -6.33 -9.63 8.19
C ASP A 52 -5.13 -9.31 9.10
N SER A 53 -4.56 -8.09 9.06
CA SER A 53 -3.43 -7.70 9.93
C SER A 53 -3.76 -7.65 11.43
N PHE A 54 -5.04 -7.57 11.78
CA PHE A 54 -5.51 -7.63 13.16
C PHE A 54 -5.69 -9.06 13.68
N LEU A 55 -5.59 -10.06 12.80
CA LEU A 55 -5.65 -11.47 13.18
C LEU A 55 -4.28 -11.95 13.65
N GLU A 56 -4.27 -12.95 14.54
CA GLU A 56 -3.03 -13.56 15.01
C GLU A 56 -2.40 -14.37 13.87
N GLU A 57 -1.15 -14.03 13.51
CA GLU A 57 -0.42 -14.63 12.39
C GLU A 57 -0.26 -16.15 12.54
N GLU A 58 -0.01 -16.62 13.76
CA GLU A 58 0.22 -18.04 14.06
C GLU A 58 -1.08 -18.85 14.24
N ASN A 59 -2.25 -18.23 14.03
CA ASN A 59 -3.52 -18.95 14.15
C ASN A 59 -3.63 -20.00 13.03
N PRO A 60 -4.00 -21.26 13.35
CA PRO A 60 -4.10 -22.33 12.35
C PRO A 60 -5.11 -22.04 11.22
N ALA A 61 -6.13 -21.21 11.47
CA ALA A 61 -7.07 -20.79 10.43
C ALA A 61 -6.44 -19.79 9.44
N THR A 62 -5.64 -18.84 9.92
CA THR A 62 -4.91 -17.87 9.09
C THR A 62 -3.91 -18.58 8.19
N VAL A 63 -3.12 -19.51 8.75
CA VAL A 63 -2.14 -20.31 7.99
C VAL A 63 -2.81 -21.16 6.92
N ALA A 64 -3.95 -21.81 7.23
CA ALA A 64 -4.70 -22.59 6.26
C ALA A 64 -5.29 -21.72 5.13
N LEU A 65 -5.75 -20.51 5.46
CA LEU A 65 -6.26 -19.55 4.48
C LEU A 65 -5.14 -19.02 3.58
N ASP A 66 -3.97 -18.69 4.13
CA ASP A 66 -2.81 -18.24 3.37
C ASP A 66 -2.32 -19.34 2.41
N GLU A 67 -2.23 -20.58 2.88
CA GLU A 67 -1.87 -21.72 2.04
C GLU A 67 -2.88 -21.93 0.89
N PHE A 68 -4.18 -21.79 1.19
CA PHE A 68 -5.23 -21.84 0.16
C PHE A 68 -5.06 -20.71 -0.86
N ARG A 69 -4.89 -19.46 -0.41
CA ARG A 69 -4.65 -18.29 -1.29
C ARG A 69 -3.37 -18.46 -2.11
N ARG A 70 -2.32 -19.07 -1.56
CA ARG A 70 -1.07 -19.33 -2.28
C ARG A 70 -1.23 -20.36 -3.40
N GLN A 71 -2.01 -21.42 -3.16
CA GLN A 71 -2.22 -22.50 -4.14
C GLN A 71 -3.27 -22.15 -5.19
N PHE A 72 -4.36 -21.51 -4.79
CA PHE A 72 -5.52 -21.27 -5.65
C PHE A 72 -5.63 -19.81 -6.13
N GLY A 73 -4.78 -18.91 -5.62
CA GLY A 73 -4.85 -17.46 -5.82
C GLY A 73 -5.62 -16.77 -4.69
N GLY A 74 -5.16 -15.59 -4.29
CA GLY A 74 -5.90 -14.70 -3.38
C GLY A 74 -7.16 -14.13 -4.05
N ASP A 75 -8.11 -13.64 -3.23
CA ASP A 75 -9.29 -12.88 -3.68
C ASP A 75 -9.01 -11.36 -3.73
N ASP A 76 -7.73 -10.99 -3.73
CA ASP A 76 -7.34 -9.60 -3.75
C ASP A 76 -7.66 -8.99 -5.12
N SER A 77 -8.61 -8.06 -5.11
CA SER A 77 -9.07 -7.37 -6.30
C SER A 77 -8.76 -5.87 -6.18
N VAL A 78 -8.10 -5.34 -7.21
CA VAL A 78 -7.85 -3.90 -7.34
C VAL A 78 -8.91 -3.31 -8.26
N PHE A 79 -9.63 -2.30 -7.76
CA PHE A 79 -10.64 -1.58 -8.55
C PHE A 79 -10.07 -0.28 -9.09
N ILE A 80 -10.03 -0.16 -10.42
CA ILE A 80 -9.68 1.09 -11.12
C ILE A 80 -10.98 1.76 -11.55
N ILE A 81 -11.26 2.95 -11.02
CA ILE A 81 -12.46 3.73 -11.35
C ILE A 81 -12.08 4.85 -12.31
N TYR A 82 -12.50 4.71 -13.57
CA TYR A 82 -12.33 5.74 -14.57
C TYR A 82 -13.48 6.76 -14.52
N THR A 83 -13.14 8.04 -14.34
CA THR A 83 -14.10 9.15 -14.42
C THR A 83 -13.71 10.10 -15.55
N PRO A 84 -14.50 10.17 -16.63
CA PRO A 84 -14.18 11.06 -17.74
C PRO A 84 -14.43 12.53 -17.37
N ARG A 85 -13.59 13.42 -17.90
CA ARG A 85 -13.65 14.86 -17.59
C ARG A 85 -14.92 15.54 -18.10
N ASP A 86 -15.49 15.02 -19.19
CA ASP A 86 -16.72 15.52 -19.80
C ASP A 86 -17.99 14.92 -19.17
N GLY A 87 -17.85 14.01 -18.20
CA GLY A 87 -18.95 13.30 -17.57
C GLY A 87 -19.64 12.26 -18.46
N ASN A 88 -19.18 12.05 -19.70
CA ASN A 88 -19.82 11.13 -20.64
C ASN A 88 -19.04 9.81 -20.75
N VAL A 89 -19.39 8.85 -19.91
CA VAL A 89 -18.78 7.51 -19.85
C VAL A 89 -18.98 6.68 -21.12
N PHE A 90 -19.97 7.01 -21.95
CA PHE A 90 -20.26 6.31 -23.21
C PHE A 90 -19.67 7.03 -24.43
N SER A 91 -18.89 8.09 -24.24
CA SER A 91 -18.17 8.72 -25.34
C SER A 91 -17.15 7.75 -25.95
N SER A 92 -16.90 7.89 -27.25
CA SER A 92 -15.89 7.08 -27.95
C SER A 92 -14.52 7.19 -27.28
N ALA A 93 -14.15 8.38 -26.79
CA ALA A 93 -12.89 8.60 -26.09
C ALA A 93 -12.84 7.88 -24.74
N SER A 94 -13.94 7.87 -23.98
CA SER A 94 -14.02 7.15 -22.70
C SER A 94 -13.91 5.64 -22.90
N LEU A 95 -14.68 5.10 -23.85
CA LEU A 95 -14.66 3.68 -24.17
C LEU A 95 -13.30 3.24 -24.72
N SER A 96 -12.68 4.04 -25.60
CA SER A 96 -11.33 3.73 -26.11
C SER A 96 -10.28 3.78 -25.01
N THR A 97 -10.38 4.72 -24.07
CA THR A 97 -9.45 4.82 -22.94
C THR A 97 -9.58 3.60 -22.04
N VAL A 98 -10.81 3.21 -21.67
CA VAL A 98 -11.05 2.01 -20.85
C VAL A 98 -10.57 0.75 -21.56
N GLN A 99 -10.81 0.64 -22.87
CA GLN A 99 -10.31 -0.46 -23.69
C GLN A 99 -8.77 -0.51 -23.66
N GLN A 100 -8.10 0.60 -23.94
CA GLN A 100 -6.64 0.67 -23.94
C GLN A 100 -6.05 0.27 -22.59
N ILE A 101 -6.57 0.80 -21.48
CA ILE A 101 -6.12 0.41 -20.13
C ILE A 101 -6.34 -1.09 -19.89
N THR A 102 -7.47 -1.63 -20.35
CA THR A 102 -7.77 -3.06 -20.22
C THR A 102 -6.79 -3.91 -21.02
N ASP A 103 -6.48 -3.50 -22.24
CA ASP A 103 -5.57 -4.20 -23.15
C ASP A 103 -4.13 -4.13 -22.64
N ASP A 104 -3.67 -2.96 -22.16
CA ASP A 104 -2.35 -2.76 -21.58
C ASP A 104 -2.15 -3.63 -20.33
N LEU A 105 -3.15 -3.73 -19.45
CA LEU A 105 -3.08 -4.59 -18.25
C LEU A 105 -3.18 -6.07 -18.57
N THR A 106 -3.96 -6.43 -19.59
CA THR A 106 -4.11 -7.83 -20.02
C THR A 106 -2.82 -8.35 -20.67
N ASN A 107 -2.16 -7.49 -21.46
CA ASN A 107 -0.94 -7.80 -22.20
C ASN A 107 0.25 -7.04 -21.64
N TRP A 108 0.32 -6.93 -20.31
CA TRP A 108 1.34 -6.11 -19.64
C TRP A 108 2.78 -6.53 -19.96
N GLU A 109 2.99 -7.80 -20.33
CA GLU A 109 4.29 -8.33 -20.76
C GLU A 109 4.82 -7.67 -22.05
N ASP A 110 3.93 -7.18 -22.91
CA ASP A 110 4.26 -6.55 -24.19
C ASP A 110 4.53 -5.03 -24.05
N LEU A 111 4.32 -4.46 -22.86
CA LEU A 111 4.55 -3.04 -22.62
C LEU A 111 6.05 -2.70 -22.64
N ASP A 112 6.37 -1.59 -23.28
CA ASP A 112 7.72 -1.06 -23.31
C ASP A 112 8.11 -0.52 -21.93
N ARG A 113 9.09 -1.18 -21.31
CA ARG A 113 9.55 -0.90 -19.95
C ARG A 113 10.21 0.47 -19.81
N ASP A 114 10.77 1.00 -20.90
CA ASP A 114 11.43 2.30 -20.89
C ASP A 114 10.43 3.45 -20.63
N ASN A 115 9.14 3.23 -20.91
CA ASN A 115 8.09 4.20 -20.64
C ASN A 115 7.64 4.23 -19.16
N TYR A 116 8.00 3.21 -18.36
CA TYR A 116 7.58 3.08 -16.97
C TYR A 116 8.78 2.69 -16.06
N PRO A 117 9.76 3.59 -15.88
CA PRO A 117 10.99 3.30 -15.13
C PRO A 117 10.76 3.09 -13.62
N ASP A 118 9.68 3.65 -13.08
CA ASP A 118 9.37 3.62 -11.65
C ASP A 118 8.44 2.47 -11.24
N VAL A 119 8.04 1.60 -12.18
CA VAL A 119 7.13 0.48 -11.93
C VAL A 119 7.91 -0.77 -11.53
N ASP A 120 7.50 -1.41 -10.44
CA ASP A 120 7.95 -2.76 -10.10
C ASP A 120 7.21 -3.80 -10.96
N TRP A 121 7.85 -4.16 -12.07
CA TRP A 121 7.32 -5.13 -13.04
C TRP A 121 7.12 -6.53 -12.47
N GLU A 122 7.81 -6.89 -11.38
CA GLU A 122 7.64 -8.20 -10.76
C GLU A 122 6.24 -8.36 -10.17
N GLN A 123 5.64 -7.27 -9.69
CA GLN A 123 4.28 -7.27 -9.12
C GLN A 123 3.20 -7.60 -10.15
N LEU A 124 3.42 -7.25 -11.42
CA LEU A 124 2.44 -7.50 -12.48
C LEU A 124 2.29 -8.99 -12.81
N ASN A 125 3.28 -9.84 -12.45
CA ASN A 125 3.18 -11.30 -12.55
C ASN A 125 2.04 -11.90 -11.71
N HIS A 126 1.54 -11.17 -10.73
CA HIS A 126 0.43 -11.61 -9.89
C HIS A 126 -0.95 -11.40 -10.55
N ILE A 127 -1.02 -10.70 -11.68
CA ILE A 127 -2.27 -10.49 -12.40
C ILE A 127 -2.75 -11.83 -12.97
N ARG A 128 -3.85 -12.36 -12.40
CA ARG A 128 -4.50 -13.59 -12.89
C ARG A 128 -5.60 -13.32 -13.90
N ARG A 129 -6.31 -12.20 -13.76
CA ARG A 129 -7.47 -11.86 -14.57
C ARG A 129 -7.73 -10.36 -14.55
N VAL A 130 -7.95 -9.77 -15.73
CA VAL A 130 -8.38 -8.38 -15.89
C VAL A 130 -9.83 -8.40 -16.38
N GLN A 131 -10.73 -7.71 -15.67
CA GLN A 131 -12.15 -7.63 -16.04
C GLN A 131 -12.59 -6.17 -16.17
N SER A 132 -13.23 -5.84 -17.28
CA SER A 132 -13.68 -4.49 -17.64
C SER A 132 -14.94 -4.56 -18.48
N LEU A 133 -15.63 -3.43 -18.64
CA LEU A 133 -16.73 -3.31 -19.62
C LEU A 133 -16.26 -3.59 -21.06
N ALA A 134 -14.97 -3.39 -21.34
CA ALA A 134 -14.41 -3.63 -22.67
C ALA A 134 -14.23 -5.12 -23.03
N ASN A 135 -14.15 -6.01 -22.03
CA ASN A 135 -13.85 -7.44 -22.26
C ASN A 135 -14.87 -8.39 -21.61
N ILE A 136 -15.94 -7.87 -21.02
CA ILE A 136 -16.99 -8.69 -20.44
C ILE A 136 -17.74 -9.45 -21.53
N ARG A 137 -17.87 -10.77 -21.37
CA ARG A 137 -18.68 -11.59 -22.26
C ARG A 137 -20.14 -11.42 -21.87
N VAL A 138 -20.96 -10.93 -22.81
CA VAL A 138 -22.41 -10.89 -22.65
C VAL A 138 -22.97 -12.17 -23.26
N GLN A 139 -23.66 -12.97 -22.46
CA GLN A 139 -24.40 -14.12 -22.96
C GLN A 139 -25.86 -13.70 -23.16
N GLU A 140 -26.38 -13.92 -24.35
CA GLU A 140 -27.79 -13.69 -24.67
C GLU A 140 -28.56 -15.01 -24.58
N SER A 141 -29.70 -14.98 -23.88
CA SER A 141 -30.63 -16.12 -23.84
C SER A 141 -31.62 -15.98 -25.00
N VAL A 142 -31.58 -16.93 -25.93
CA VAL A 142 -32.51 -16.98 -27.07
C VAL A 142 -33.29 -18.29 -26.99
N GLY A 143 -34.51 -18.23 -26.45
CA GLY A 143 -35.32 -19.42 -26.16
C GLY A 143 -34.73 -20.22 -24.98
N ASP A 144 -34.50 -21.52 -25.18
CA ASP A 144 -33.92 -22.42 -24.16
C ASP A 144 -32.39 -22.57 -24.26
N THR A 145 -31.72 -21.76 -25.10
CA THR A 145 -30.25 -21.81 -25.26
C THR A 145 -29.58 -20.50 -24.84
N LEU A 146 -28.38 -20.65 -24.27
CA LEU A 146 -27.46 -19.55 -23.98
C LEU A 146 -26.45 -19.44 -25.12
N ARG A 147 -26.31 -18.24 -25.69
CA ARG A 147 -25.36 -17.96 -26.77
C ARG A 147 -24.37 -16.90 -26.28
N SER A 148 -23.07 -17.22 -26.36
CA SER A 148 -21.97 -16.31 -26.02
C SER A 148 -21.53 -15.45 -27.18
#